data_AF-A0A957NWL9-F1
#
_entry.id   AF-A0A957NWL9-F1
#
_cell.length_a   1.000
_cell.length_b   1.000
_cell.length_c   1.000
_cell.angle_alpha   90.00
_cell.angle_beta   90.00
_cell.angle_gamma   90.00
#
_symmetry.space_group_name_H-M   'P 1'
#
loop_
_entity.id
_entity.type
_entity.pdbx_description
1 polymer ?
#
loop_
_entity_poly.entity_id
_entity_poly.type
_entity_poly.pdbx_seq_one_letter_code
_entity_poly.pdbx_strand_id
1 'polypeptide(L)'
;MAYSLTDQFRGLRTTLRINGLILGLGGGAALLLLPQSQMQAAGVAVSGVMWPIRLAGALLISLGSLFLYAASERVISPAAAFTTVVSHSLLAIVLLLAYLQREFTDLTVGGLGVLLAIFLLCLIGAITPLRYLRGGYRHM
;
A
#
# COMPACT_ATOMS: atom_id res chain seq x y z
N MET A 1 -20.54 3.52 -21.73
CA MET A 1 -19.19 4.05 -21.40
C MET A 1 -18.20 3.52 -22.43
N ALA A 2 -17.73 4.37 -23.33
CA ALA A 2 -16.77 3.95 -24.35
C ALA A 2 -15.41 3.69 -23.67
N TYR A 3 -15.09 2.41 -23.47
CA TYR A 3 -13.74 1.98 -23.14
C TYR A 3 -12.87 2.26 -24.36
N SER A 4 -12.08 3.33 -24.31
CA SER A 4 -11.01 3.52 -25.28
C SER A 4 -10.04 2.34 -25.10
N LEU A 5 -9.82 1.57 -26.17
CA LEU A 5 -8.78 0.54 -26.26
C LEU A 5 -7.36 1.11 -26.01
N THR A 6 -7.22 2.43 -25.89
CA THR A 6 -5.98 3.17 -25.61
C THR A 6 -6.02 3.94 -24.26
N ASP A 7 -6.56 3.37 -23.18
CA ASP A 7 -6.36 3.95 -21.83
C ASP A 7 -4.89 3.78 -21.39
N GLN A 8 -4.08 4.81 -21.65
CA GLN A 8 -2.66 4.87 -21.32
C GLN A 8 -2.40 4.57 -19.83
N PHE A 9 -3.31 4.96 -18.95
CA PHE A 9 -3.17 4.84 -17.48
C PHE A 9 -3.77 3.57 -16.90
N ARG A 10 -4.27 2.63 -17.73
CA ARG A 10 -4.95 1.42 -17.26
C ARG A 10 -4.14 0.61 -16.25
N GLY A 11 -2.83 0.47 -16.48
CA GLY A 11 -1.92 -0.23 -15.57
C GLY A 11 -1.84 0.45 -14.20
N LEU A 12 -1.52 1.75 -14.19
CA LEU A 12 -1.47 2.55 -12.97
C LEU A 12 -2.79 2.53 -12.19
N ARG A 13 -3.92 2.67 -12.89
CA ARG A 13 -5.26 2.65 -12.31
C ARG A 13 -5.57 1.31 -11.63
N THR A 14 -5.13 0.20 -12.24
CA THR A 14 -5.31 -1.14 -11.67
C THR A 14 -4.45 -1.31 -10.42
N THR A 15 -3.18 -0.90 -10.47
CA THR A 15 -2.29 -0.93 -9.30
C THR A 15 -2.83 -0.10 -8.15
N LEU A 16 -3.30 1.12 -8.41
CA LEU A 16 -3.92 2.00 -7.40
C LEU A 16 -5.16 1.37 -6.76
N ARG A 17 -6.00 0.68 -7.54
CA ARG A 17 -7.17 -0.03 -6.99
C ARG A 17 -6.78 -1.21 -6.13
N ILE A 18 -5.88 -2.06 -6.62
CA ILE A 18 -5.42 -3.25 -5.90
C ILE A 18 -4.76 -2.82 -4.58
N ASN A 19 -3.83 -1.85 -4.62
CA ASN A 19 -3.17 -1.36 -3.42
C ASN A 19 -4.13 -0.59 -2.50
N GLY A 20 -5.02 0.24 -3.06
CA GLY A 20 -6.03 0.96 -2.29
C GLY A 20 -6.96 0.02 -1.53
N LEU A 21 -7.41 -1.07 -2.16
CA LEU A 21 -8.27 -2.08 -1.54
C LEU A 21 -7.51 -2.98 -0.56
N ILE A 22 -6.38 -3.57 -0.98
CA ILE A 22 -5.68 -4.59 -0.20
C ILE A 22 -4.83 -3.94 0.88
N LEU A 23 -3.89 -3.07 0.50
CA LEU A 23 -2.97 -2.45 1.46
C LEU A 23 -3.66 -1.38 2.29
N GLY A 24 -4.44 -0.51 1.65
CA GLY A 24 -5.07 0.63 2.29
C GLY A 24 -6.27 0.23 3.15
N LEU A 25 -7.38 -0.17 2.50
CA LEU A 25 -8.60 -0.51 3.21
C LEU A 25 -8.49 -1.84 3.98
N GLY A 26 -8.01 -2.91 3.34
CA GLY A 26 -7.90 -4.23 3.95
C GLY A 26 -6.90 -4.26 5.09
N GLY A 27 -5.65 -3.86 4.81
CA GLY A 27 -4.59 -3.74 5.80
C GLY A 27 -4.94 -2.74 6.90
N GLY A 28 -5.45 -1.56 6.52
CA GLY A 28 -5.86 -0.54 7.49
C GLY A 28 -7.01 -0.98 8.40
N ALA A 29 -8.05 -1.63 7.86
CA ALA A 29 -9.15 -2.18 8.65
C ALA A 29 -8.69 -3.33 9.56
N ALA A 30 -7.78 -4.20 9.08
CA ALA A 30 -7.16 -5.22 9.91
C ALA A 30 -6.44 -4.59 11.12
N LEU A 31 -5.59 -3.60 10.89
CA LEU A 31 -4.88 -2.90 11.97
C LEU A 31 -5.81 -2.11 12.89
N LEU A 32 -6.94 -1.59 12.39
CA LEU A 32 -7.88 -0.78 13.16
C LEU A 32 -8.90 -1.60 13.95
N LEU A 33 -9.31 -2.76 13.45
CA LEU A 33 -10.43 -3.53 14.01
C LEU A 33 -10.00 -4.85 14.66
N LEU A 34 -8.93 -5.50 14.21
CA LEU A 34 -8.55 -6.81 14.79
C LEU A 34 -8.20 -6.67 16.27
N PRO A 35 -8.74 -7.51 17.15
CA PRO A 35 -8.35 -7.51 18.57
C PRO A 35 -6.91 -8.01 18.74
N GLN A 36 -6.26 -7.59 19.82
CA GLN A 36 -4.85 -7.94 20.11
C GLN A 36 -4.61 -9.44 20.10
N SER A 37 -5.54 -10.24 20.64
CA SER A 37 -5.43 -11.70 20.68
C SER A 37 -5.33 -12.33 19.29
N GLN A 38 -6.05 -11.80 18.29
CA GLN A 38 -5.97 -12.28 16.92
C GLN A 38 -4.68 -11.84 16.23
N MET A 39 -4.19 -10.62 16.54
CA MET A 39 -2.89 -10.16 16.05
C MET A 39 -1.74 -11.00 16.61
N GLN A 40 -1.78 -11.33 17.90
CA GLN A 40 -0.81 -12.21 18.56
C GLN A 40 -0.87 -13.63 18.01
N ALA A 41 -2.07 -14.16 17.73
CA ALA A 41 -2.22 -15.46 17.09
C ALA A 41 -1.60 -15.50 15.67
N ALA A 42 -1.54 -14.36 14.98
CA ALA A 42 -0.84 -14.23 13.70
C ALA A 42 0.69 -14.13 13.84
N GLY A 43 1.21 -14.08 15.07
CA GLY A 43 2.63 -13.91 15.39
C GLY A 43 3.08 -12.45 15.48
N VAL A 44 2.15 -11.49 15.47
CA VAL A 44 2.49 -10.07 15.66
C VAL A 44 2.71 -9.84 17.15
N ALA A 45 3.97 -9.61 17.54
CA ALA A 45 4.36 -9.32 18.92
C ALA A 45 3.87 -7.94 19.36
N VAL A 46 2.57 -7.83 19.67
CA VAL A 46 1.97 -6.61 20.24
C VAL A 46 2.07 -6.68 21.75
N SER A 47 3.07 -6.01 22.32
CA SER A 47 3.19 -5.76 23.76
C SER A 47 2.89 -4.28 24.05
N GLY A 48 2.01 -4.00 25.02
CA GLY A 48 1.67 -2.64 25.43
C GLY A 48 0.45 -2.03 24.75
N VAL A 49 0.45 -0.70 24.61
CA VAL A 49 -0.74 0.09 24.27
C VAL A 49 -1.03 0.04 22.76
N MET A 50 -2.27 -0.27 22.38
CA MET A 50 -2.65 -0.48 20.97
C MET A 50 -2.90 0.80 20.15
N TRP A 51 -3.02 1.99 20.74
CA TRP A 51 -3.40 3.18 19.96
C TRP A 51 -2.46 3.51 18.78
N PRO A 52 -1.12 3.27 18.81
CA PRO A 52 -0.27 3.56 17.67
C PRO A 52 -0.59 2.67 16.46
N ILE A 53 -0.88 1.39 16.69
CA ILE A 53 -1.25 0.48 15.59
C ILE A 53 -2.62 0.85 15.00
N ARG A 54 -3.54 1.33 15.83
CA ARG A 54 -4.85 1.84 15.38
C ARG A 54 -4.71 3.10 14.53
N LEU A 55 -3.83 4.02 14.93
CA LEU A 55 -3.52 5.21 14.12
C LEU A 55 -2.87 4.83 12.79
N ALA A 56 -1.92 3.90 12.79
CA ALA A 56 -1.34 3.38 11.55
C ALA A 56 -2.43 2.78 10.64
N GLY A 57 -3.38 2.02 11.21
CA GLY A 57 -4.55 1.52 10.50
C GLY A 57 -5.42 2.63 9.90
N ALA A 58 -5.73 3.69 10.67
CA ALA A 58 -6.51 4.82 10.18
C ALA A 58 -5.81 5.58 9.04
N LEU A 59 -4.48 5.76 9.14
CA LEU A 59 -3.67 6.36 8.10
C LEU A 59 -3.66 5.51 6.83
N LEU A 60 -3.59 4.18 6.95
CA LEU A 60 -3.69 3.28 5.80
C LEU A 60 -5.06 3.33 5.13
N ILE A 61 -6.15 3.42 5.90
CA ILE A 61 -7.50 3.60 5.33
C ILE A 61 -7.59 4.92 4.56
N SER A 62 -7.09 6.01 5.14
CA SER A 62 -7.05 7.32 4.49
C SER A 62 -6.24 7.28 3.18
N LEU A 63 -5.05 6.68 3.23
CA LEU A 63 -4.19 6.50 2.06
C LEU A 63 -4.85 5.61 0.99
N GLY A 64 -5.51 4.52 1.40
CA GLY A 64 -6.27 3.64 0.51
C GLY A 64 -7.40 4.36 -0.19
N SER A 65 -8.12 5.22 0.55
CA SER A 65 -9.19 6.05 0.01
C SER A 65 -8.67 7.05 -1.02
N LEU A 66 -7.52 7.68 -0.75
CA LEU A 66 -6.85 8.56 -1.70
C LEU A 66 -6.43 7.82 -2.99
N PHE A 67 -5.91 6.60 -2.89
CA PHE A 67 -5.56 5.80 -4.08
C PHE A 67 -6.78 5.38 -4.88
N LEU A 68 -7.88 5.01 -4.23
CA LEU A 68 -9.13 4.68 -4.92
C LEU A 68 -9.75 5.90 -5.60
N TYR A 69 -9.70 7.04 -4.93
CA TYR A 69 -10.13 8.31 -5.51
C TYR A 69 -9.27 8.67 -6.74
N ALA A 70 -7.95 8.65 -6.62
CA ALA A 70 -7.04 8.90 -7.75
C ALA A 70 -7.26 7.90 -8.91
N ALA A 71 -7.59 6.64 -8.60
CA ALA A 71 -7.90 5.64 -9.61
C ALA A 71 -9.26 5.85 -10.31
N SER A 72 -10.11 6.75 -9.81
CA SER A 72 -11.37 7.13 -10.45
C SER A 72 -11.23 8.32 -11.41
N GLU A 73 -10.16 9.12 -11.27
CA GLU A 73 -9.96 10.33 -12.07
C GLU A 73 -9.64 10.03 -13.53
N ARG A 74 -10.22 10.79 -14.46
CA ARG A 74 -9.98 10.56 -15.91
C ARG A 74 -8.51 10.76 -16.28
N VAL A 75 -7.87 11.77 -15.71
CA VAL A 75 -6.44 12.09 -15.89
C VAL A 75 -5.78 12.04 -14.52
N ILE A 76 -4.76 11.19 -14.36
CA ILE A 76 -4.02 11.07 -13.10
C ILE A 76 -2.96 12.17 -13.07
N SER A 77 -3.02 13.05 -12.08
CA SER A 77 -2.05 14.14 -11.95
C SER A 77 -0.63 13.61 -11.65
N PRO A 78 0.43 14.31 -12.08
CA PRO A 78 1.80 13.95 -11.73
C PRO A 78 2.04 14.00 -10.21
N ALA A 79 1.33 14.88 -9.49
CA ALA A 79 1.35 14.93 -8.03
C ALA A 79 0.78 13.63 -7.41
N ALA A 80 -0.34 13.11 -7.94
CA ALA A 80 -0.90 11.83 -7.52
C ALA A 80 0.05 10.66 -7.82
N ALA A 81 0.72 10.67 -8.97
CA ALA A 81 1.73 9.66 -9.31
C ALA A 81 2.94 9.73 -8.36
N PHE A 82 3.44 10.94 -8.06
CA PHE A 82 4.55 11.14 -7.13
C PHE A 82 4.20 10.70 -5.70
N THR A 83 3.06 11.12 -5.17
CA THR A 83 2.58 10.68 -3.85
C THR A 83 2.44 9.17 -3.78
N THR A 84 1.96 8.52 -4.85
CA THR A 84 1.91 7.05 -4.94
C THR A 84 3.29 6.41 -4.82
N VAL A 85 4.29 6.92 -5.56
CA VAL A 85 5.68 6.44 -5.46
C VAL A 85 6.16 6.56 -4.02
N VAL A 86 6.08 7.77 -3.46
CA VAL A 86 6.61 8.10 -2.13
C VAL A 86 5.96 7.23 -1.06
N SER A 87 4.63 7.18 -1.01
CA SER A 87 3.92 6.40 0.01
C SER A 87 4.25 4.91 -0.04
N HIS A 88 4.28 4.30 -1.23
CA HIS A 88 4.62 2.87 -1.34
C HIS A 88 6.10 2.60 -1.07
N SER A 89 7.00 3.49 -1.48
CA SER A 89 8.43 3.38 -1.16
C SER A 89 8.69 3.49 0.34
N LEU A 90 8.05 4.44 1.03
CA LEU A 90 8.17 4.54 2.49
C LEU A 90 7.64 3.30 3.19
N LEU A 91 6.48 2.77 2.77
CA LEU A 91 5.95 1.52 3.33
C LEU A 91 6.92 0.36 3.11
N ALA A 92 7.48 0.21 1.91
CA ALA A 92 8.47 -0.83 1.63
C ALA A 92 9.74 -0.66 2.48
N ILE A 93 10.22 0.56 2.67
CA ILE A 93 11.39 0.86 3.52
C ILE A 93 11.09 0.49 4.98
N VAL A 94 9.93 0.85 5.50
CA VAL A 94 9.53 0.50 6.88
C VAL A 94 9.51 -1.01 7.06
N LEU A 95 8.92 -1.76 6.12
CA LEU A 95 8.91 -3.23 6.16
C LEU A 95 10.33 -3.82 6.09
N LEU A 96 11.19 -3.25 5.25
CA LEU A 96 12.58 -3.69 5.14
C LEU A 96 13.36 -3.43 6.44
N LEU A 97 13.18 -2.25 7.05
CA LEU A 97 13.83 -1.91 8.32
C LEU A 97 13.35 -2.83 9.44
N ALA A 98 12.05 -3.06 9.57
CA ALA A 98 11.48 -3.98 10.56
C ALA A 98 12.03 -5.41 10.38
N TYR A 99 12.20 -5.86 9.12
CA TYR A 99 12.83 -7.14 8.83
C TYR A 99 14.30 -7.17 9.27
N LEU A 100 15.08 -6.15 8.94
CA LEU A 100 16.50 -6.05 9.34
C LEU A 100 16.67 -5.95 10.86
N GLN A 101 15.72 -5.31 11.55
CA GLN A 101 15.64 -5.24 13.01
C GLN A 101 15.12 -6.52 13.67
N ARG A 102 14.81 -7.55 12.86
CA ARG A 102 14.31 -8.85 13.31
C ARG A 102 12.96 -8.76 14.04
N GLU A 103 12.14 -7.76 13.75
CA GLU A 103 10.81 -7.61 14.36
C GLU A 103 9.80 -8.69 13.91
N PHE A 104 10.15 -9.47 12.87
CA PHE A 104 9.32 -10.55 12.33
C PHE A 104 9.78 -11.96 12.71
N THR A 105 10.63 -12.12 13.73
CA THR A 105 11.12 -13.46 14.13
C THR A 105 10.03 -14.39 14.64
N ASP A 106 8.98 -13.83 15.23
CA ASP A 106 7.87 -14.60 15.81
C ASP A 106 6.69 -14.78 14.84
N LEU A 107 6.82 -14.30 13.60
CA LEU A 107 5.78 -14.45 12.59
C LEU A 107 5.63 -15.92 12.19
N THR A 108 4.38 -16.37 12.08
CA THR A 108 4.06 -17.66 11.48
C THR A 108 4.47 -17.68 10.00
N VAL A 109 4.66 -18.88 9.43
CA VAL A 109 4.96 -19.04 7.98
C VAL A 109 3.88 -18.37 7.11
N GLY A 110 2.60 -18.48 7.52
CA GLY A 110 1.50 -17.78 6.86
C GLY A 110 1.63 -16.26 6.96
N GLY A 111 1.99 -15.74 8.14
CA GLY A 111 2.26 -14.32 8.36
C GLY A 111 3.41 -13.80 7.48
N LEU A 112 4.49 -14.55 7.34
CA LEU A 112 5.59 -14.22 6.44
C LEU A 112 5.15 -14.18 4.97
N GLY A 113 4.30 -15.12 4.55
CA GLY A 113 3.73 -15.13 3.20
C GLY A 113 2.91 -13.87 2.92
N VAL A 114 2.06 -13.46 3.87
CA VAL A 114 1.26 -12.23 3.77
C VAL A 114 2.17 -10.99 3.75
N LEU A 115 3.17 -10.93 4.64
CA LEU A 115 4.13 -9.83 4.70
C LEU A 115 4.89 -9.67 3.38
N LEU A 116 5.35 -10.77 2.79
CA LEU A 116 6.05 -10.77 1.51
C LEU A 116 5.14 -10.31 0.37
N ALA A 117 3.89 -10.75 0.36
CA ALA A 117 2.89 -10.27 -0.61
C ALA A 117 2.65 -8.76 -0.47
N ILE A 118 2.50 -8.25 0.76
CA ILE A 118 2.38 -6.82 1.06
C ILE A 118 3.60 -6.05 0.55
N PHE A 119 4.81 -6.54 0.84
CA PHE A 119 6.05 -5.91 0.39
C PHE A 119 6.16 -5.85 -1.14
N LEU A 120 5.81 -6.92 -1.84
CA LEU A 120 5.78 -6.94 -3.31
C LEU A 120 4.75 -5.97 -3.88
N LEU A 121 3.55 -5.88 -3.27
CA LEU A 121 2.54 -4.89 -3.65
C LEU A 121 3.05 -3.45 -3.48
N CYS A 122 3.80 -3.19 -2.41
CA CYS A 122 4.49 -1.91 -2.21
C CYS A 122 5.50 -1.63 -3.32
N LEU A 123 6.36 -2.59 -3.68
CA LEU A 123 7.32 -2.41 -4.77
C LEU A 123 6.64 -2.16 -6.12
N ILE A 124 5.60 -2.93 -6.45
CA ILE A 124 4.82 -2.74 -7.67
C ILE A 124 4.17 -1.34 -7.68
N GLY A 125 3.60 -0.92 -6.55
CA GLY A 125 3.01 0.40 -6.35
C GLY A 125 4.00 1.54 -6.50
N ALA A 126 5.25 1.35 -6.07
CA ALA A 126 6.32 2.33 -6.22
C ALA A 126 6.84 2.42 -7.67
N ILE A 127 6.95 1.29 -8.38
CA ILE A 127 7.58 1.23 -9.71
C ILE A 127 6.60 1.61 -10.82
N THR A 128 5.34 1.17 -10.75
CA THR A 128 4.32 1.41 -11.81
C THR A 128 4.20 2.88 -12.23
N PRO A 129 4.05 3.86 -11.32
CA PRO A 129 3.94 5.28 -11.66
C PRO A 129 5.21 5.90 -12.28
N LEU A 130 6.41 5.33 -12.08
CA LEU A 130 7.67 5.91 -12.59
C LEU A 130 7.69 6.02 -14.13
N ARG A 131 7.07 5.07 -14.83
CA ARG A 131 6.97 5.09 -16.30
C ARG A 131 6.18 6.30 -16.79
N TYR A 132 5.15 6.69 -16.03
CA TYR A 132 4.27 7.81 -16.36
C TYR A 132 4.90 9.16 -16.03
N LEU A 133 5.64 9.25 -14.92
CA LEU A 133 6.41 10.45 -14.57
C LEU A 133 7.51 10.73 -15.61
N ARG A 134 8.20 9.70 -16.11
CA ARG A 134 9.21 9.84 -17.17
C ARG A 134 8.60 10.19 -18.53
N GLY A 135 7.38 9.73 -18.82
CA GLY A 135 6.67 10.03 -20.06
C GLY A 135 6.12 11.45 -20.14
N GLY A 136 5.64 12.00 -19.02
CA GLY A 136 5.15 13.40 -18.95
C GLY A 136 6.22 14.44 -19.27
N TYR A 137 7.50 14.14 -18.99
CA TYR A 137 8.64 15.00 -19.32
C TYR A 137 8.99 15.06 -20.81
N ARG A 138 8.42 14.19 -21.67
CA ARG A 138 8.72 14.18 -23.12
C ARG A 138 7.74 15.02 -23.96
N HIS A 139 6.68 15.55 -23.36
CA HIS A 139 5.64 16.32 -24.06
C HIS A 139 5.44 17.74 -23.50
N MET A 140 6.35 18.20 -22.64
CA MET A 140 6.57 19.61 -22.30
C MET A 140 7.84 20.08 -23.00
#